data_AF-A0A7S0LU45-F1
#
_entry.id   AF-A0A7S0LU45-F1
#
_cell.length_a   1.000
_cell.length_b   1.000
_cell.length_c   1.000
_cell.angle_alpha   90.00
_cell.angle_beta   90.00
_cell.angle_gamma   90.00
#
_symmetry.space_group_name_H-M   'P 1'
#
loop_
_entity.id
_entity.type
_entity.pdbx_description
1 polymer ?
#
loop_
_entity_poly.entity_id
_entity_poly.type
_entity_poly.pdbx_seq_one_letter_code
_entity_poly.pdbx_strand_id
1 'polypeptide(L)'
;MQNQRMNWALTVFMLVTASSMAVDAETQFKPDSVLSSSFNPRLAADTVADFLHTHPTFDLDVLLWLLVGAVLWVAGLAALLVSEIGAALVCRDQDFRERLLTTEAVNPRLDAEQYQELISRENKKLDGRPYVSVLGMLLLLLGTAALVVPLCDVLSIIGLPEMPCLVLATGGALLSTICFVTFVMGTVWSCTRPWAAAVLYLVSLSGLVLLPSGNPLLLLAWLLLAFGGGYVYFFAIPEQSARDGLAPPFYVQGIGVFTVELSAGRFTRAVGDVGETVADAVRPASWHAPAP
;
A
#
# COMPACT_ATOMS: atom_id res chain seq x y z
N MET A 1 -9.01 27.24 -24.61
CA MET A 1 -9.84 26.01 -24.53
C MET A 1 -9.21 24.88 -23.70
N GLN A 2 -7.91 24.89 -23.40
CA GLN A 2 -7.26 23.86 -22.58
C GLN A 2 -7.57 24.00 -21.06
N ASN A 3 -7.64 25.23 -20.52
CA ASN A 3 -8.02 25.48 -19.11
C ASN A 3 -9.47 25.05 -18.77
N GLN A 4 -10.38 25.10 -19.74
CA GLN A 4 -11.78 24.75 -19.50
C GLN A 4 -12.00 23.23 -19.34
N ARG A 5 -11.12 22.41 -19.92
CA ARG A 5 -11.18 20.94 -19.81
C ARG A 5 -10.56 20.43 -18.50
N MET A 6 -9.57 21.15 -17.96
CA MET A 6 -8.94 20.81 -16.68
C MET A 6 -9.88 21.09 -15.50
N ASN A 7 -10.64 22.19 -15.56
CA ASN A 7 -11.69 22.48 -14.58
C ASN A 7 -12.76 21.38 -14.56
N TRP A 8 -13.21 20.88 -15.72
CA TRP A 8 -14.21 19.81 -15.75
C TRP A 8 -13.74 18.50 -15.10
N ALA A 9 -12.48 18.10 -15.30
CA ALA A 9 -11.96 16.87 -14.69
C ALA A 9 -11.85 16.98 -13.17
N LEU A 10 -11.39 18.13 -12.66
CA LEU A 10 -11.30 18.42 -11.23
C LEU A 10 -12.68 18.53 -10.60
N THR A 11 -13.63 19.22 -11.25
CA THR A 11 -15.01 19.34 -10.79
C THR A 11 -15.73 17.99 -10.78
N VAL A 12 -15.53 17.13 -11.77
CA VAL A 12 -16.12 15.77 -11.80
C VAL A 12 -15.49 14.88 -10.73
N PHE A 13 -14.17 14.92 -10.55
CA PHE A 13 -13.50 14.16 -9.49
C PHE A 13 -13.99 14.60 -8.11
N MET A 14 -14.06 15.91 -7.86
CA MET A 14 -14.56 16.47 -6.60
C MET A 14 -16.06 16.20 -6.37
N LEU A 15 -16.89 16.23 -7.43
CA LEU A 15 -18.31 15.86 -7.34
C LEU A 15 -18.48 14.38 -7.02
N VAL A 16 -17.70 13.49 -7.63
CA VAL A 16 -17.79 12.04 -7.37
C VAL A 16 -17.36 11.73 -5.94
N THR A 17 -16.27 12.34 -5.44
CA THR A 17 -15.83 12.17 -4.04
C THR A 17 -16.79 12.81 -3.04
N ALA A 18 -17.34 13.99 -3.33
CA ALA A 18 -18.32 14.65 -2.47
C ALA A 18 -19.65 13.88 -2.43
N SER A 19 -20.08 13.28 -3.55
CA SER A 19 -21.28 12.45 -3.62
C SER A 19 -21.17 11.20 -2.75
N SER A 20 -20.00 10.55 -2.72
CA SER A 20 -19.77 9.40 -1.84
C SER A 20 -19.77 9.77 -0.36
N MET A 21 -19.29 10.96 0.02
CA MET A 21 -19.28 11.40 1.42
C MET A 21 -20.64 11.94 1.90
N ALA A 22 -21.45 12.48 0.98
CA ALA A 22 -22.79 12.99 1.29
C ALA A 22 -23.82 11.87 1.59
N VAL A 23 -23.66 10.69 0.99
CA VAL A 23 -24.54 9.54 1.24
C VAL A 23 -24.39 8.99 2.67
N ASP A 24 -23.21 9.13 3.29
CA ASP A 24 -22.96 8.65 4.66
C ASP A 24 -23.35 9.66 5.74
N ALA A 25 -23.35 10.97 5.44
CA ALA A 25 -23.76 12.01 6.39
C ALA A 25 -25.27 11.94 6.74
N GLU A 26 -26.09 11.32 5.88
CA GLU A 26 -27.54 11.23 6.07
C GLU A 26 -27.96 10.11 7.05
N THR A 27 -27.04 9.21 7.44
CA THR A 27 -27.39 8.01 8.23
C THR A 27 -26.97 8.01 9.70
N GLN A 28 -26.20 8.98 10.22
CA GLN A 28 -25.68 8.89 11.60
C GLN A 28 -25.82 10.10 12.53
N PHE A 29 -26.46 11.21 12.16
CA PHE A 29 -26.66 12.31 13.12
C PHE A 29 -28.09 12.83 13.09
N LYS A 30 -28.83 12.54 14.17
CA LYS A 30 -30.08 13.22 14.50
C LYS A 30 -29.79 14.22 15.63
N PRO A 31 -29.36 15.47 15.34
CA PRO A 31 -29.40 16.53 16.32
C PRO A 31 -30.76 17.23 16.22
N ASP A 32 -31.35 17.51 17.37
CA ASP A 32 -32.59 18.25 17.49
C ASP A 32 -32.45 19.67 16.88
N SER A 33 -33.09 19.88 15.73
CA SER A 33 -33.91 21.06 15.42
C SER A 33 -33.30 22.47 15.32
N VAL A 34 -32.02 22.66 14.97
CA VAL A 34 -31.55 23.97 14.46
C VAL A 34 -30.54 23.78 13.31
N LEU A 35 -30.98 24.14 12.09
CA LEU A 35 -30.25 24.09 10.80
C LEU A 35 -29.92 22.70 10.21
N SER A 36 -30.94 21.93 9.86
CA SER A 36 -30.83 21.00 8.71
C SER A 36 -31.11 21.78 7.41
N SER A 37 -30.25 22.73 7.04
CA SER A 37 -30.21 23.10 5.61
C SER A 37 -29.60 21.90 4.90
N SER A 38 -30.45 21.08 4.26
CA SER A 38 -30.01 19.98 3.39
C SER A 38 -28.86 20.47 2.52
N PHE A 39 -27.72 19.76 2.53
CA PHE A 39 -26.56 20.11 1.72
C PHE A 39 -27.00 20.36 0.27
N ASN A 40 -26.81 21.58 -0.22
CA ASN A 40 -27.20 21.95 -1.57
C ASN A 40 -25.95 21.94 -2.47
N PRO A 41 -25.76 20.91 -3.31
CA PRO A 41 -24.55 20.77 -4.12
C PRO A 41 -24.39 21.91 -5.14
N ARG A 42 -25.48 22.54 -5.57
CA ARG A 42 -25.42 23.70 -6.48
C ARG A 42 -24.85 24.91 -5.77
N LEU A 43 -25.35 25.20 -4.56
CA LEU A 43 -24.83 26.30 -3.75
C LEU A 43 -23.36 26.08 -3.41
N ALA A 44 -22.96 24.85 -3.06
CA ALA A 44 -21.56 24.51 -2.81
C ALA A 44 -20.67 24.74 -4.03
N ALA A 45 -21.13 24.34 -5.22
CA ALA A 45 -20.40 24.55 -6.46
C ALA A 45 -20.26 26.05 -6.80
N ASP A 46 -21.32 26.84 -6.60
CA ASP A 46 -21.31 28.28 -6.81
C ASP A 46 -20.34 28.97 -5.83
N THR A 47 -20.35 28.61 -4.55
CA THR A 47 -19.40 29.12 -3.54
C THR A 47 -17.95 28.82 -3.90
N VAL A 48 -17.66 27.61 -4.37
CA VAL A 48 -16.31 27.24 -4.83
C VAL A 48 -15.93 28.04 -6.08
N ALA A 49 -16.83 28.20 -7.05
CA ALA A 49 -16.56 28.96 -8.26
C ALA A 49 -16.27 30.44 -7.96
N ASP A 50 -17.04 31.06 -7.06
CA ASP A 50 -16.80 32.43 -6.59
C ASP A 50 -15.46 32.55 -5.84
N PHE A 51 -15.12 31.54 -5.03
CA PHE A 51 -13.83 31.49 -4.33
C PHE A 51 -12.65 31.40 -5.31
N LEU A 52 -12.74 30.54 -6.33
CA LEU A 52 -11.71 30.41 -7.37
C LEU A 52 -11.51 31.70 -8.17
N HIS A 53 -12.60 32.42 -8.44
CA HIS A 53 -12.53 33.73 -9.10
C HIS A 53 -11.80 34.79 -8.27
N THR A 54 -11.93 34.72 -6.94
CA THR A 54 -11.29 35.66 -6.01
C THR A 54 -9.86 35.24 -5.64
N HIS A 55 -9.54 33.95 -5.71
CA HIS A 55 -8.24 33.37 -5.35
C HIS A 55 -7.65 32.50 -6.48
N PRO A 56 -7.18 33.10 -7.59
CA PRO A 56 -6.71 32.36 -8.77
C PRO A 56 -5.45 31.51 -8.51
N THR A 57 -4.72 31.77 -7.42
CA THR A 57 -3.55 30.95 -7.03
C THR A 57 -3.95 29.61 -6.41
N PHE A 58 -5.18 29.49 -5.89
CA PHE A 58 -5.67 28.28 -5.23
C PHE A 58 -5.70 27.08 -6.20
N ASP A 59 -6.09 27.29 -7.46
CA ASP A 59 -6.09 26.24 -8.49
C ASP A 59 -4.68 25.66 -8.73
N LEU A 60 -3.66 26.52 -8.70
CA LEU A 60 -2.28 26.11 -8.89
C LEU A 60 -1.76 25.33 -7.68
N ASP A 61 -2.13 25.75 -6.48
CA ASP A 61 -1.73 25.07 -5.24
C ASP A 61 -2.36 23.68 -5.15
N VAL A 62 -3.68 23.56 -5.41
CA VAL A 62 -4.38 22.27 -5.46
C VAL A 62 -3.78 21.36 -6.52
N LEU A 63 -3.52 21.87 -7.73
CA LEU A 63 -2.91 21.10 -8.80
C LEU A 63 -1.50 20.61 -8.43
N LEU A 64 -0.72 21.45 -7.76
CA LEU A 64 0.63 21.08 -7.30
C LEU A 64 0.57 19.93 -6.28
N TRP A 65 -0.33 20.02 -5.29
CA TRP A 65 -0.54 18.93 -4.32
C TRP A 65 -0.98 17.63 -4.99
N LEU A 66 -1.91 17.71 -5.94
CA LEU A 66 -2.35 16.55 -6.70
C LEU A 66 -1.21 15.92 -7.51
N LEU A 67 -0.38 16.74 -8.16
CA LEU A 67 0.74 16.27 -8.96
C LEU A 67 1.83 15.63 -8.08
N VAL A 68 2.23 16.28 -6.99
CA VAL A 68 3.19 15.74 -6.03
C VAL A 68 2.66 14.44 -5.42
N GLY A 69 1.38 14.43 -5.02
CA GLY A 69 0.72 13.26 -4.47
C GLY A 69 0.71 12.08 -5.45
N ALA A 70 0.35 12.32 -6.71
CA ALA A 70 0.34 11.30 -7.75
C ALA A 70 1.74 10.74 -8.04
N VAL A 71 2.77 11.60 -8.11
CA VAL A 71 4.16 11.16 -8.33
C VAL A 71 4.65 10.29 -7.17
N LEU A 72 4.42 10.72 -5.92
CA LEU A 72 4.78 9.94 -4.73
C LEU A 72 4.03 8.61 -4.68
N TRP A 73 2.74 8.62 -5.01
CA TRP A 73 1.91 7.42 -5.01
C TRP A 73 2.40 6.40 -6.05
N VAL A 74 2.67 6.83 -7.28
CA VAL A 74 3.19 5.96 -8.35
C VAL A 74 4.58 5.43 -8.00
N ALA A 75 5.47 6.28 -7.47
CA ALA A 75 6.80 5.86 -7.04
C ALA A 75 6.72 4.84 -5.90
N GLY A 76 5.83 5.05 -4.93
CA GLY A 76 5.59 4.13 -3.82
C GLY A 76 5.03 2.78 -4.28
N LEU A 77 4.06 2.79 -5.20
CA LEU A 77 3.52 1.57 -5.81
C LEU A 77 4.59 0.80 -6.58
N ALA A 78 5.39 1.50 -7.39
CA ALA A 78 6.47 0.87 -8.16
C ALA A 78 7.51 0.23 -7.24
N ALA A 79 7.95 0.93 -6.18
CA ALA A 79 8.88 0.40 -5.19
C ALA A 79 8.32 -0.86 -4.51
N LEU A 80 7.04 -0.82 -4.09
CA LEU A 80 6.36 -1.95 -3.48
C LEU A 80 6.28 -3.14 -4.45
N LEU A 81 5.87 -2.92 -5.69
CA LEU A 81 5.74 -3.99 -6.69
C LEU A 81 7.10 -4.62 -7.01
N VAL A 82 8.15 -3.83 -7.24
CA VAL A 82 9.49 -4.36 -7.52
C VAL A 82 10.00 -5.22 -6.36
N SER A 83 9.83 -4.72 -5.13
CA SER A 83 10.23 -5.43 -3.90
C SER A 83 9.49 -6.76 -3.75
N GLU A 84 8.16 -6.74 -3.84
CA GLU A 84 7.33 -7.90 -3.56
C GLU A 84 7.35 -8.93 -4.70
N ILE A 85 7.38 -8.50 -5.96
CA ILE A 85 7.46 -9.41 -7.12
C ILE A 85 8.81 -10.12 -7.11
N GLY A 86 9.90 -9.39 -6.87
CA GLY A 86 11.23 -9.99 -6.75
C GLY A 86 11.28 -11.05 -5.66
N ALA A 87 10.72 -10.75 -4.49
CA ALA A 87 10.63 -11.69 -3.38
C ALA A 87 9.77 -12.92 -3.71
N ALA A 88 8.59 -12.71 -4.32
CA ALA A 88 7.71 -13.81 -4.72
C ALA A 88 8.37 -14.74 -5.75
N LEU A 89 9.13 -14.20 -6.71
CA LEU A 89 9.87 -14.99 -7.69
C LEU A 89 10.98 -15.84 -7.04
N VAL A 90 11.76 -15.25 -6.13
CA VAL A 90 12.79 -16.00 -5.38
C VAL A 90 12.15 -17.12 -4.57
N CYS A 91 11.07 -16.85 -3.82
CA CYS A 91 10.37 -17.88 -3.05
C CYS A 91 9.79 -18.98 -3.94
N ARG A 92 9.24 -18.63 -5.12
CA ARG A 92 8.74 -19.62 -6.09
C ARG A 92 9.86 -20.56 -6.56
N ASP A 93 11.02 -19.99 -6.87
CA ASP A 93 12.16 -20.77 -7.38
C ASP A 93 12.77 -21.66 -6.29
N GLN A 94 12.71 -21.22 -5.02
CA GLN A 94 13.05 -22.03 -3.84
C GLN A 94 12.08 -23.19 -3.66
N ASP A 95 10.76 -22.94 -3.69
CA ASP A 95 9.73 -23.98 -3.59
C ASP A 95 9.87 -25.03 -4.69
N PHE A 96 10.14 -24.58 -5.93
CA PHE A 96 10.31 -25.48 -7.06
C PHE A 96 11.51 -26.40 -6.86
N ARG A 97 12.62 -25.88 -6.33
CA ARG A 97 13.81 -26.68 -6.02
C ARG A 97 13.58 -27.65 -4.88
N GLU A 98 12.92 -27.21 -3.81
CA GLU A 98 12.57 -28.10 -2.69
C GLU A 98 11.70 -29.26 -3.16
N ARG A 99 10.74 -29.01 -4.07
CA ARG A 99 9.93 -30.06 -4.70
C ARG A 99 10.75 -31.00 -5.57
N LEU A 100 11.74 -30.49 -6.30
CA LEU A 100 12.64 -31.33 -7.10
C LEU A 100 13.57 -32.19 -6.25
N LEU A 101 13.98 -31.72 -5.07
CA LEU A 101 14.81 -32.48 -4.15
C LEU A 101 14.02 -33.56 -3.40
N THR A 102 12.76 -33.28 -3.08
CA THR A 102 11.86 -34.22 -2.38
C THR A 102 11.27 -35.27 -3.32
N THR A 103 11.10 -34.95 -4.60
CA THR A 103 10.71 -35.92 -5.62
C THR A 103 11.98 -36.61 -6.12
N GLU A 104 12.19 -37.90 -5.80
CA GLU A 104 13.38 -38.74 -6.06
C GLU A 104 13.91 -38.78 -7.52
N ALA A 105 13.35 -37.98 -8.43
CA ALA A 105 13.66 -37.93 -9.86
C ALA A 105 14.95 -37.18 -10.23
N VAL A 106 15.56 -36.41 -9.31
CA VAL A 106 16.80 -35.66 -9.58
C VAL A 106 17.90 -36.13 -8.62
N ASN A 107 18.95 -36.69 -9.21
CA ASN A 107 20.14 -37.27 -8.55
C ASN A 107 20.55 -36.58 -7.22
N PRO A 108 20.87 -37.35 -6.17
CA PRO A 108 21.33 -36.84 -4.86
C PRO A 108 22.78 -36.31 -4.88
N ARG A 109 23.24 -35.75 -6.00
CA ARG A 109 24.60 -35.22 -6.20
C ARG A 109 24.66 -33.70 -6.26
N LEU A 110 23.57 -32.98 -5.94
CA LEU A 110 23.76 -31.59 -5.55
C LEU A 110 24.53 -31.62 -4.23
N ASP A 111 25.82 -31.26 -4.27
CA ASP A 111 26.63 -31.11 -3.06
C ASP A 111 25.86 -30.21 -2.11
N ALA A 112 25.59 -30.71 -0.89
CA ALA A 112 24.85 -29.98 0.12
C ALA A 112 25.45 -28.58 0.35
N GLU A 113 26.77 -28.45 0.16
CA GLU A 113 27.49 -27.18 0.19
C GLU A 113 27.06 -26.21 -0.92
N GLN A 114 26.96 -26.66 -2.17
CA GLN A 114 26.53 -25.81 -3.29
C GLN A 114 25.08 -25.37 -3.11
N TYR A 115 24.22 -26.25 -2.60
CA TYR A 115 22.82 -25.92 -2.30
C TYR A 115 22.71 -24.86 -1.20
N GLN A 116 23.48 -25.01 -0.12
CA GLN A 116 23.55 -24.03 0.97
C GLN A 116 24.11 -22.69 0.49
N GLU A 117 25.13 -22.72 -0.37
CA GLU A 117 25.69 -21.50 -0.95
C GLU A 117 24.66 -20.75 -1.80
N LEU A 118 23.91 -21.46 -2.65
CA LEU A 118 22.82 -20.90 -3.45
C LEU A 118 21.74 -20.25 -2.58
N ILE A 119 21.25 -20.95 -1.56
CA ILE A 119 20.26 -20.41 -0.61
C ILE A 119 20.81 -19.15 0.07
N SER A 120 22.07 -19.16 0.48
CA SER A 120 22.69 -18.00 1.14
C SER A 120 22.74 -16.77 0.23
N ARG A 121 23.02 -16.97 -1.07
CA ARG A 121 23.05 -15.90 -2.07
C ARG A 121 21.65 -15.35 -2.36
N GLU A 122 20.65 -16.22 -2.42
CA GLU A 122 19.26 -15.82 -2.62
C GLU A 122 18.69 -15.08 -1.42
N ASN A 123 18.95 -15.55 -0.21
CA ASN A 123 18.53 -14.88 1.02
C ASN A 123 19.14 -13.48 1.13
N LYS A 124 20.43 -13.31 0.74
CA LYS A 124 21.05 -11.98 0.68
C LYS A 124 20.32 -11.02 -0.27
N LYS A 125 19.74 -11.51 -1.38
CA LYS A 125 18.93 -10.65 -2.28
C LYS A 125 17.61 -10.23 -1.64
N LEU A 126 17.11 -10.98 -0.66
CA LEU A 126 15.87 -10.67 0.05
C LEU A 126 16.08 -9.70 1.22
N ASP A 127 17.32 -9.51 1.70
CA ASP A 127 17.62 -8.66 2.86
C ASP A 127 17.21 -7.17 2.66
N GLY A 128 17.23 -6.69 1.42
CA GLY A 128 16.86 -5.31 1.08
C GLY A 128 15.34 -5.07 1.03
N ARG A 129 14.55 -6.12 0.80
CA ARG A 129 13.10 -6.05 0.62
C ARG A 129 12.35 -5.29 1.72
N PRO A 130 12.51 -5.57 3.03
CA PRO A 130 11.71 -4.89 4.05
C PRO A 130 11.92 -3.36 4.03
N TYR A 131 13.11 -2.88 3.69
CA TYR A 131 13.39 -1.44 3.59
C TYR A 131 12.67 -0.81 2.39
N VAL A 132 12.71 -1.46 1.22
CA VAL A 132 12.02 -0.98 0.02
C VAL A 132 10.52 -1.03 0.19
N SER A 133 9.99 -2.10 0.78
CA SER A 133 8.55 -2.24 1.03
C SER A 133 8.07 -1.17 2.02
N VAL A 134 8.81 -0.91 3.11
CA VAL A 134 8.48 0.18 4.05
C VAL A 134 8.57 1.56 3.38
N LEU A 135 9.60 1.82 2.57
CA LEU A 135 9.71 3.06 1.81
C LEU A 135 8.52 3.22 0.84
N GLY A 136 8.16 2.15 0.13
CA GLY A 136 7.00 2.13 -0.77
C GLY A 136 5.70 2.45 -0.03
N MET A 137 5.48 1.86 1.15
CA MET A 137 4.34 2.15 2.02
C MET A 137 4.32 3.62 2.48
N LEU A 138 5.47 4.17 2.88
CA LEU A 138 5.58 5.58 3.29
C LEU A 138 5.30 6.54 2.13
N LEU A 139 5.83 6.26 0.94
CA LEU A 139 5.56 7.07 -0.25
C LEU A 139 4.08 6.99 -0.67
N LEU A 140 3.47 5.81 -0.59
CA LEU A 140 2.03 5.64 -0.81
C LEU A 140 1.19 6.43 0.21
N LEU A 141 1.59 6.41 1.49
CA LEU A 141 0.91 7.18 2.54
C LEU A 141 1.00 8.68 2.29
N LEU A 142 2.21 9.19 2.04
CA LEU A 142 2.43 10.62 1.77
C LEU A 142 1.73 11.05 0.47
N GLY A 143 1.78 10.21 -0.56
CA GLY A 143 1.07 10.44 -1.81
C GLY A 143 -0.44 10.49 -1.62
N THR A 144 -1.01 9.53 -0.89
CA THR A 144 -2.45 9.51 -0.58
C THR A 144 -2.85 10.70 0.30
N ALA A 145 -2.06 11.05 1.31
CA ALA A 145 -2.30 12.23 2.14
C ALA A 145 -2.27 13.52 1.31
N ALA A 146 -1.27 13.70 0.45
CA ALA A 146 -1.17 14.85 -0.45
C ALA A 146 -2.34 14.95 -1.45
N LEU A 147 -2.91 13.81 -1.87
CA LEU A 147 -4.12 13.79 -2.70
C LEU A 147 -5.38 14.16 -1.92
N VAL A 148 -5.46 13.84 -0.62
CA VAL A 148 -6.67 14.04 0.19
C VAL A 148 -6.69 15.39 0.90
N VAL A 149 -5.54 15.93 1.32
CA VAL A 149 -5.45 17.21 2.05
C VAL A 149 -6.15 18.37 1.31
N PRO A 150 -5.99 18.57 -0.01
CA PRO A 150 -6.69 19.65 -0.72
C PRO A 150 -8.22 19.54 -0.64
N LEU A 151 -8.77 18.33 -0.46
CA LEU A 151 -10.21 18.18 -0.26
C LEU A 151 -10.66 18.81 1.05
N CYS A 152 -9.82 18.82 2.09
CA CYS A 152 -10.16 19.51 3.34
C CYS A 152 -10.28 21.03 3.16
N ASP A 153 -9.41 21.63 2.36
CA ASP A 153 -9.48 23.06 2.05
C ASP A 153 -10.76 23.38 1.26
N VAL A 154 -11.16 22.50 0.34
CA VAL A 154 -12.43 22.65 -0.40
C VAL A 154 -13.64 22.49 0.52
N LEU A 155 -13.61 21.55 1.46
CA LEU A 155 -14.68 21.37 2.44
C LEU A 155 -14.80 22.58 3.39
N SER A 156 -13.68 23.19 3.76
CA SER A 156 -13.66 24.47 4.48
C SER A 156 -14.40 25.57 3.71
N ILE A 157 -14.10 25.73 2.43
CA ILE A 157 -14.72 26.76 1.56
C ILE A 157 -16.24 26.60 1.51
N ILE A 158 -16.73 25.35 1.54
CA ILE A 158 -18.17 25.04 1.52
C ILE A 158 -18.84 25.27 2.91
N GLY A 159 -18.06 25.62 3.93
CA GLY A 159 -18.54 25.93 5.28
C GLY A 159 -18.75 24.70 6.16
N LEU A 160 -18.14 23.56 5.80
CA LEU A 160 -18.12 22.37 6.66
C LEU A 160 -17.01 22.49 7.71
N PRO A 161 -17.20 21.93 8.92
CA PRO A 161 -16.24 22.07 10.01
C PRO A 161 -14.87 21.48 9.64
N GLU A 162 -13.83 22.31 9.73
CA GLU A 162 -12.44 21.96 9.35
C GLU A 162 -11.74 21.00 10.32
N MET A 163 -12.00 21.15 11.63
CA MET A 163 -11.24 20.49 12.68
C MET A 163 -11.27 18.95 12.67
N PRO A 164 -12.35 18.24 12.27
CA PRO A 164 -12.29 16.81 12.04
C PRO A 164 -11.63 16.43 10.70
N CYS A 165 -11.49 17.33 9.73
CA CYS A 165 -11.10 16.97 8.37
C CYS A 165 -9.64 16.51 8.28
N LEU A 166 -8.68 17.24 8.86
CA LEU A 166 -7.26 16.84 8.77
C LEU A 166 -7.00 15.49 9.44
N VAL A 167 -7.61 15.25 10.60
CA VAL A 167 -7.49 13.98 11.32
C VAL A 167 -8.15 12.85 10.55
N LEU A 168 -9.34 13.09 9.96
CA LEU A 168 -10.04 12.12 9.14
C LEU A 168 -9.31 11.84 7.82
N ALA A 169 -8.70 12.86 7.20
CA ALA A 169 -7.93 12.77 5.97
C ALA A 169 -6.63 11.99 6.18
N THR A 170 -5.87 12.32 7.23
CA THR A 170 -4.62 11.63 7.55
C THR A 170 -4.85 10.21 8.05
N GLY A 171 -5.84 10.01 8.94
CA GLY A 171 -6.26 8.68 9.40
C GLY A 171 -6.84 7.82 8.27
N GLY A 172 -7.68 8.42 7.42
CA GLY A 172 -8.25 7.78 6.23
C GLY A 172 -7.18 7.42 5.20
N ALA A 173 -6.21 8.30 4.96
CA ALA A 173 -5.06 8.02 4.10
C ALA A 173 -4.22 6.86 4.64
N LEU A 174 -3.97 6.80 5.96
CA LEU A 174 -3.28 5.68 6.60
C LEU A 174 -4.02 4.36 6.41
N LEU A 175 -5.32 4.33 6.73
CA LEU A 175 -6.15 3.14 6.59
C LEU A 175 -6.26 2.68 5.14
N SER A 176 -6.50 3.61 4.22
CA SER A 176 -6.57 3.35 2.78
C SER A 176 -5.24 2.79 2.26
N THR A 177 -4.12 3.36 2.70
CA THR A 177 -2.78 2.87 2.34
C THR A 177 -2.56 1.45 2.85
N ILE A 178 -2.92 1.13 4.09
CA ILE A 178 -2.79 -0.23 4.64
C ILE A 178 -3.65 -1.22 3.85
N CYS A 179 -4.90 -0.86 3.54
CA CYS A 179 -5.80 -1.70 2.74
C CYS A 179 -5.27 -1.92 1.32
N PHE A 180 -4.74 -0.88 0.70
CA PHE A 180 -4.19 -0.95 -0.65
C PHE A 180 -2.90 -1.77 -0.69
N VAL A 181 -1.98 -1.55 0.26
CA VAL A 181 -0.73 -2.30 0.37
C VAL A 181 -1.01 -3.79 0.60
N THR A 182 -1.91 -4.11 1.54
CA THR A 182 -2.28 -5.52 1.80
C THR A 182 -2.97 -6.15 0.60
N PHE A 183 -3.79 -5.41 -0.15
CA PHE A 183 -4.34 -5.88 -1.44
C PHE A 183 -3.23 -6.21 -2.44
N VAL A 184 -2.32 -5.26 -2.69
CA VAL A 184 -1.21 -5.44 -3.65
C VAL A 184 -0.33 -6.62 -3.22
N MET A 185 0.06 -6.70 -1.95
CA MET A 185 0.80 -7.86 -1.43
C MET A 185 0.00 -9.16 -1.63
N GLY A 186 -1.30 -9.16 -1.33
CA GLY A 186 -2.17 -10.31 -1.60
C GLY A 186 -2.15 -10.74 -3.07
N THR A 187 -2.18 -9.79 -4.01
CA THR A 187 -2.10 -10.09 -5.46
C THR A 187 -0.77 -10.72 -5.85
N VAL A 188 0.35 -10.14 -5.40
CA VAL A 188 1.70 -10.62 -5.73
C VAL A 188 1.96 -12.01 -5.14
N TRP A 189 1.52 -12.25 -3.91
CA TRP A 189 1.76 -13.51 -3.20
C TRP A 189 0.72 -14.60 -3.50
N SER A 190 -0.37 -14.29 -4.21
CA SER A 190 -1.43 -15.25 -4.53
C SER A 190 -0.93 -16.48 -5.31
N CYS A 191 0.12 -16.33 -6.11
CA CYS A 191 0.66 -17.41 -6.93
C CYS A 191 1.55 -18.41 -6.15
N THR A 192 2.15 -17.99 -5.03
CA THR A 192 3.14 -18.80 -4.28
C THR A 192 2.68 -19.17 -2.87
N ARG A 193 1.87 -18.31 -2.26
CA ARG A 193 1.40 -18.42 -0.87
C ARG A 193 -0.10 -18.07 -0.79
N PRO A 194 -0.99 -18.93 -1.32
CA PRO A 194 -2.43 -18.62 -1.43
C PRO A 194 -3.11 -18.36 -0.06
N TRP A 195 -2.68 -19.03 1.01
CA TRP A 195 -3.27 -18.82 2.34
C TRP A 195 -2.85 -17.48 2.94
N ALA A 196 -1.58 -17.09 2.77
CA ALA A 196 -1.13 -15.77 3.17
C ALA A 196 -1.85 -14.67 2.39
N ALA A 197 -2.00 -14.86 1.07
CA ALA A 197 -2.74 -13.94 0.22
C ALA A 197 -4.21 -13.80 0.64
N ALA A 198 -4.87 -14.90 1.02
CA ALA A 198 -6.24 -14.88 1.52
C ALA A 198 -6.38 -14.04 2.80
N VAL A 199 -5.43 -14.17 3.75
CA VAL A 199 -5.40 -13.33 4.97
C VAL A 199 -5.21 -11.86 4.60
N LEU A 200 -4.28 -11.55 3.70
CA LEU A 200 -4.03 -10.16 3.25
C LEU A 200 -5.25 -9.55 2.55
N TYR A 201 -5.95 -10.32 1.70
CA TYR A 201 -7.19 -9.87 1.08
C TYR A 201 -8.31 -9.68 2.10
N LEU A 202 -8.43 -10.56 3.10
CA LEU A 202 -9.42 -10.41 4.17
C LEU A 202 -9.18 -9.13 4.96
N VAL A 203 -7.92 -8.84 5.30
CA VAL A 203 -7.55 -7.56 5.92
C VAL A 203 -7.95 -6.41 5.00
N SER A 204 -7.50 -6.41 3.75
CA SER A 204 -7.80 -5.34 2.80
C SER A 204 -9.30 -5.07 2.62
N LEU A 205 -10.09 -6.11 2.31
CA LEU A 205 -11.53 -5.98 2.06
C LEU A 205 -12.30 -5.58 3.31
N SER A 206 -11.97 -6.14 4.48
CA SER A 206 -12.62 -5.73 5.73
C SER A 206 -12.33 -4.28 6.07
N GLY A 207 -11.10 -3.79 5.84
CA GLY A 207 -10.75 -2.39 6.03
C GLY A 207 -11.48 -1.46 5.07
N LEU A 208 -11.58 -1.83 3.78
CA LEU A 208 -12.33 -1.06 2.77
C LEU A 208 -13.82 -0.97 3.08
N VAL A 209 -14.43 -2.03 3.61
CA VAL A 209 -15.84 -2.04 4.04
C VAL A 209 -16.06 -1.16 5.27
N LEU A 210 -15.07 -1.07 6.16
CA LEU A 210 -15.17 -0.28 7.40
C LEU A 210 -14.87 1.20 7.19
N LEU A 211 -14.07 1.56 6.18
CA LEU A 211 -13.62 2.94 5.93
C LEU A 211 -14.78 3.96 5.80
N PRO A 212 -15.87 3.67 5.04
CA PRO A 212 -17.02 4.57 4.93
C PRO A 212 -17.77 4.81 6.25
N SER A 213 -17.67 3.89 7.21
CA SER A 213 -18.38 4.04 8.49
C SER A 213 -17.96 5.28 9.27
N GLY A 214 -16.78 5.85 8.99
CA GLY A 214 -16.25 7.04 9.66
C GLY A 214 -16.03 6.89 11.17
N ASN A 215 -16.29 5.71 11.74
CA ASN A 215 -16.27 5.50 13.18
C ASN A 215 -14.83 5.21 13.67
N PRO A 216 -14.18 6.16 14.38
CA PRO A 216 -12.76 6.02 14.73
C PRO A 216 -12.49 4.85 15.68
N LEU A 217 -13.44 4.49 16.54
CA LEU A 217 -13.29 3.36 17.47
C LEU A 217 -13.29 2.02 16.72
N LEU A 218 -14.19 1.88 15.74
CA LEU A 218 -14.29 0.68 14.92
C LEU A 218 -13.05 0.51 14.03
N LEU A 219 -12.55 1.62 13.46
CA LEU A 219 -11.31 1.64 12.68
C LEU A 219 -10.08 1.32 13.53
N LEU A 220 -10.00 1.85 14.76
CA LEU A 220 -8.93 1.52 15.70
C LEU A 220 -8.98 0.04 16.12
N ALA A 221 -10.16 -0.49 16.41
CA ALA A 221 -10.33 -1.91 16.73
C ALA A 221 -9.91 -2.79 15.54
N TRP A 222 -10.28 -2.40 14.32
CA TRP A 222 -9.83 -3.08 13.11
C TRP A 222 -8.32 -3.03 12.94
N LEU A 223 -7.67 -1.88 13.16
CA LEU A 223 -6.20 -1.77 13.11
C LEU A 223 -5.54 -2.72 14.10
N LEU A 224 -6.01 -2.77 15.34
CA LEU A 224 -5.50 -3.69 16.37
C LEU A 224 -5.67 -5.15 15.96
N LEU A 225 -6.81 -5.51 15.38
CA LEU A 225 -7.06 -6.86 14.88
C LEU A 225 -6.22 -7.20 13.64
N ALA A 226 -6.03 -6.27 12.71
CA ALA A 226 -5.24 -6.46 11.51
C ALA A 226 -3.75 -6.64 11.85
N PHE A 227 -3.17 -5.75 12.66
CA PHE A 227 -1.77 -5.85 13.08
C PHE A 227 -1.55 -6.98 14.07
N GLY A 228 -2.43 -7.15 15.06
CA GLY A 228 -2.34 -8.25 16.03
C GLY A 228 -2.52 -9.61 15.38
N GLY A 229 -3.54 -9.76 14.53
CA GLY A 229 -3.79 -10.98 13.76
C GLY A 229 -2.67 -11.28 12.77
N GLY A 230 -2.17 -10.25 12.07
CA GLY A 230 -1.00 -10.37 11.19
C GLY A 230 0.25 -10.82 11.95
N TYR A 231 0.55 -10.23 13.11
CA TYR A 231 1.67 -10.63 13.96
C TYR A 231 1.54 -12.09 14.42
N VAL A 232 0.35 -12.50 14.87
CA VAL A 232 0.11 -13.88 15.29
C VAL A 232 0.31 -14.85 14.12
N TYR A 233 -0.27 -14.54 12.96
CA TYR A 233 -0.22 -15.40 11.78
C TYR A 233 1.19 -15.51 11.17
N PHE A 234 1.88 -14.39 10.97
CA PHE A 234 3.17 -14.36 10.26
C PHE A 234 4.38 -14.58 11.17
N PHE A 235 4.25 -14.38 12.49
CA PHE A 235 5.39 -14.44 13.41
C PHE A 235 5.17 -15.44 14.54
N ALA A 236 4.12 -15.29 15.35
CA ALA A 236 3.95 -16.08 16.56
C ALA A 236 3.73 -17.57 16.28
N ILE A 237 2.84 -17.93 15.35
CA ILE A 237 2.54 -19.34 15.02
C ILE A 237 3.76 -20.05 14.40
N PRO A 238 4.46 -19.47 13.40
CA PRO A 238 5.70 -20.06 12.88
C PRO A 238 6.78 -20.25 13.95
N GLU A 239 7.02 -19.23 14.79
CA GLU A 239 8.04 -19.29 15.83
C GLU A 239 7.71 -20.36 16.88
N GLN A 240 6.45 -20.45 17.30
CA GLN A 240 6.02 -21.47 18.24
C GLN A 240 6.20 -22.89 17.66
N SER A 241 5.81 -23.09 16.39
CA SER A 241 5.98 -24.39 15.72
C SER A 241 7.47 -24.79 15.66
N ALA A 242 8.35 -23.83 15.37
CA ALA A 242 9.79 -24.05 15.35
C ALA A 242 10.37 -24.41 16.73
N ARG A 243 9.91 -23.74 17.80
CA ARG A 243 10.33 -24.04 19.18
C ARG A 243 9.88 -25.45 19.62
N ASP A 244 8.70 -25.87 19.20
CA ASP A 244 8.14 -27.18 19.52
C ASP A 244 8.72 -28.31 18.63
N GLY A 245 9.59 -27.97 17.65
CA GLY A 245 10.15 -28.92 16.70
C GLY A 245 9.12 -29.50 15.73
N LEU A 246 7.98 -28.82 15.56
CA LEU A 246 6.88 -29.22 14.70
C LEU A 246 6.93 -28.47 13.37
N ALA A 247 6.51 -29.14 12.30
CA ALA A 247 6.25 -28.45 11.04
C ALA A 247 5.07 -27.48 11.24
N PRO A 248 5.14 -26.25 10.71
CA PRO A 248 4.04 -25.31 10.82
C PRO A 248 2.78 -25.88 10.13
N PRO A 249 1.58 -25.53 10.61
CA PRO A 249 0.34 -25.97 9.98
C PRO A 249 0.29 -25.57 8.50
N PHE A 250 -0.32 -26.40 7.63
CA PHE A 250 -0.33 -26.19 6.18
C PHE A 250 -0.92 -24.83 5.72
N TYR A 251 -1.79 -24.24 6.53
CA TYR A 251 -2.43 -22.95 6.27
C TYR A 251 -1.56 -21.76 6.70
N VAL A 252 -0.47 -21.99 7.44
CA VAL A 252 0.47 -20.96 7.88
C VAL A 252 1.56 -20.85 6.83
N GLN A 253 1.47 -19.79 6.04
CA GLN A 253 2.36 -19.54 4.92
C GLN A 253 3.13 -18.24 5.17
N GLY A 254 4.44 -18.36 5.35
CA GLY A 254 5.31 -17.20 5.49
C GLY A 254 5.45 -16.48 4.15
N ILE A 255 5.40 -15.15 4.20
CA ILE A 255 5.74 -14.28 3.08
C ILE A 255 7.19 -13.81 3.15
N GLY A 256 8.06 -14.50 3.90
CA GLY A 256 9.45 -14.10 4.16
C GLY A 256 9.62 -13.21 5.40
N VAL A 257 10.86 -12.86 5.70
CA VAL A 257 11.23 -12.08 6.90
C VAL A 257 11.06 -10.59 6.63
N PHE A 258 10.29 -9.92 7.48
CA PHE A 258 10.02 -8.46 7.44
C PHE A 258 10.68 -7.70 8.59
N THR A 259 11.85 -8.16 9.07
CA THR A 259 12.54 -7.48 10.16
C THR A 259 13.38 -6.33 9.61
N VAL A 260 12.97 -5.11 9.94
CA VAL A 260 13.76 -3.90 9.66
C VAL A 260 14.73 -3.70 10.81
N GLU A 261 16.03 -3.70 10.51
CA GLU A 261 17.03 -3.27 11.47
C GLU A 261 17.41 -1.81 11.23
N LEU A 262 17.30 -0.98 12.27
CA LEU A 262 17.63 0.46 12.21
C LEU A 262 19.13 0.76 12.12
N SER A 263 19.98 -0.22 11.80
CA SER A 263 21.42 -0.02 11.65
C SER A 263 21.72 0.72 10.34
N ALA A 264 22.36 1.89 10.42
CA ALA A 264 22.67 2.73 9.26
C ALA A 264 23.44 1.99 8.16
N GLY A 265 24.32 1.06 8.54
CA GLY A 265 25.12 0.26 7.60
C GLY A 265 24.32 -0.80 6.82
N ARG A 266 23.23 -1.34 7.36
CA ARG A 266 22.34 -2.23 6.59
C ARG A 266 21.43 -1.44 5.68
N PHE A 267 20.93 -0.29 6.14
CA PHE A 267 20.08 0.57 5.33
C PHE A 267 20.80 1.03 4.05
N THR A 268 22.04 1.52 4.14
CA THR A 268 22.79 1.99 2.96
C THR A 268 23.10 0.87 1.98
N ARG A 269 23.42 -0.35 2.46
CA ARG A 269 23.61 -1.52 1.59
C ARG A 269 22.32 -1.92 0.90
N ALA A 270 21.22 -2.01 1.64
CA ALA A 270 19.91 -2.34 1.09
C ALA A 270 19.49 -1.36 -0.03
N VAL A 271 19.73 -0.06 0.16
CA VAL A 271 19.48 0.95 -0.88
C VAL A 271 20.41 0.77 -2.08
N GLY A 272 21.68 0.46 -1.86
CA GLY A 272 22.66 0.18 -2.92
C GLY A 272 22.27 -1.00 -3.79
N ASP A 273 21.94 -2.14 -3.17
CA ASP A 273 21.58 -3.39 -3.86
C ASP A 273 20.31 -3.22 -4.72
N VAL A 274 19.36 -2.41 -4.24
CA VAL A 274 18.14 -2.07 -4.98
C VAL A 274 18.44 -1.18 -6.15
N GLY A 275 19.34 -0.19 -5.97
CA GLY A 275 19.83 0.65 -7.06
C GLY A 275 20.50 -0.15 -8.17
N GLU A 276 21.32 -1.14 -7.83
CA GLU A 276 21.93 -2.05 -8.80
C GLU A 276 20.89 -2.91 -9.52
N THR A 277 19.92 -3.47 -8.77
CA THR A 277 18.85 -4.30 -9.35
C THR A 277 18.00 -3.51 -10.35
N VAL A 278 17.63 -2.27 -10.01
CA VAL A 278 16.89 -1.38 -10.90
C VAL A 278 17.75 -0.98 -12.10
N ALA A 279 19.03 -0.64 -11.88
CA ALA A 279 19.94 -0.31 -12.96
C ALA A 279 20.10 -1.48 -13.95
N ASP A 280 20.20 -2.71 -13.46
CA ASP A 280 20.30 -3.92 -14.29
C ASP A 280 18.98 -4.23 -15.01
N ALA A 281 17.83 -3.98 -14.38
CA ALA A 281 16.52 -4.12 -15.04
C ALA A 281 16.28 -3.08 -16.14
N VAL A 282 16.84 -1.87 -15.99
CA VAL A 282 16.72 -0.77 -16.95
C VAL A 282 17.79 -0.84 -18.04
N ARG A 283 18.94 -1.46 -17.78
CA ARG A 283 19.96 -1.68 -18.81
C ARG A 283 19.31 -2.46 -19.96
N PRO A 284 19.29 -1.91 -21.18
CA PRO A 284 18.79 -2.66 -22.33
C PRO A 284 19.61 -3.93 -22.39
N ALA A 285 18.94 -5.08 -22.39
CA ALA A 285 19.59 -6.38 -22.50
C ALA A 285 20.52 -6.30 -23.72
N SER A 286 21.81 -6.07 -23.48
CA SER A 286 22.81 -6.20 -24.51
C SER A 286 22.76 -7.67 -24.84
N TRP A 287 22.09 -8.00 -25.93
CA TRP A 287 22.00 -9.34 -26.46
C TRP A 287 23.42 -9.89 -26.48
N HIS A 288 23.74 -10.74 -25.50
CA HIS A 288 24.92 -11.56 -25.56
C HIS A 288 24.66 -12.51 -26.71
N ALA A 289 24.97 -12.06 -27.93
CA ALA A 289 25.12 -12.92 -29.07
C ALA A 289 26.07 -14.04 -28.60
N PRO A 290 25.65 -15.31 -28.66
CA PRO A 290 26.52 -16.40 -28.26
C PRO A 290 27.82 -16.25 -29.05
N ALA A 291 28.94 -16.24 -28.34
CA ALA A 291 30.25 -16.20 -28.98
C ALA A 291 30.34 -17.42 -29.92
N PRO A 292 30.70 -17.21 -31.20
CA PRO A 292 30.75 -18.26 -32.21
C PRO A 292 31.82 -19.31 -31.91
#